data_AF-A0A562K4M6-F1
#
_entry.id   AF-A0A562K4M6-F1
#
_cell.length_a   1.000
_cell.length_b   1.000
_cell.length_c   1.000
_cell.angle_alpha   90.00
_cell.angle_beta   90.00
_cell.angle_gamma   90.00
#
_symmetry.space_group_name_H-M   'P 1'
#
loop_
_entity.id
_entity.type
_entity.pdbx_description
1 polymer ?
#
loop_
_entity_poly.entity_id
_entity_poly.type
_entity_poly.pdbx_seq_one_letter_code
_entity_poly.pdbx_strand_id
1 'polypeptide(L)'
;MRPSFLAVFAFCFSQAIGALWEIFEFRMDQAFGLTMQKPMLGDPSGLTDTMWDLIVNAIGALAISVAGWRYLSRARSSYLDNWARRFIARNPQFFGD
;
A
#
# COMPACT_ATOMS: atom_id res chain seq x y z
N MET A 1 -12.88 -4.33 -9.93
CA MET A 1 -11.50 -3.83 -10.17
C MET A 1 -10.49 -4.97 -10.04
N ARG A 2 -9.37 -4.95 -10.79
CA ARG A 2 -8.34 -6.01 -10.69
C ARG A 2 -7.56 -5.83 -9.37
N PRO A 3 -7.37 -6.87 -8.55
CA PRO A 3 -6.62 -6.78 -7.29
C PRO A 3 -5.21 -6.20 -7.46
N SER A 4 -4.56 -6.47 -8.59
CA SER A 4 -3.24 -5.92 -8.92
C SER A 4 -3.24 -4.41 -9.09
N PHE A 5 -4.27 -3.85 -9.74
CA PHE A 5 -4.42 -2.39 -9.89
C PHE A 5 -4.58 -1.72 -8.52
N LEU A 6 -5.41 -2.30 -7.64
CA LEU A 6 -5.64 -1.77 -6.30
C LEU A 6 -4.35 -1.73 -5.48
N ALA A 7 -3.50 -2.76 -5.60
CA ALA A 7 -2.23 -2.83 -4.89
C ALA A 7 -1.21 -1.80 -5.39
N VAL A 8 -1.06 -1.64 -6.70
CA VAL A 8 -0.18 -0.60 -7.28
C VAL A 8 -0.67 0.79 -6.91
N PHE A 9 -1.98 1.04 -7.00
CA PHE A 9 -2.57 2.30 -6.60
C PHE A 9 -2.32 2.60 -5.12
N ALA A 10 -2.57 1.63 -4.23
CA ALA A 10 -2.34 1.80 -2.79
C ALA A 10 -0.87 2.09 -2.47
N PHE A 11 0.07 1.41 -3.13
CA PHE A 11 1.49 1.68 -3.00
C PHE A 11 1.84 3.12 -3.40
N CYS A 12 1.47 3.54 -4.61
CA CYS A 12 1.75 4.90 -5.11
C CYS A 12 1.08 5.98 -4.26
N PHE A 13 -0.15 5.73 -3.80
CA PHE A 13 -0.88 6.65 -2.93
C PHE A 13 -0.18 6.82 -1.58
N SER A 14 0.31 5.72 -0.97
CA SER A 14 1.10 5.77 0.26
C SER A 14 2.41 6.56 0.09
N GLN A 15 3.07 6.42 -1.06
CA GLN A 15 4.29 7.20 -1.34
C GLN A 15 3.99 8.69 -1.52
N ALA A 16 2.88 9.04 -2.17
CA ALA A 16 2.47 10.42 -2.34
C ALA A 16 2.19 11.10 -0.98
N ILE A 17 1.51 10.41 -0.07
CA ILE A 17 1.28 10.93 1.29
C ILE A 17 2.60 11.07 2.06
N GLY A 18 3.49 10.07 1.98
CA GLY A 18 4.82 10.15 2.61
C GLY A 18 5.62 11.36 2.11
N ALA A 19 5.66 11.60 0.81
CA ALA A 19 6.34 12.77 0.25
C ALA A 19 5.69 14.10 0.69
N LEU A 20 4.35 14.14 0.83
CA LEU A 20 3.66 15.32 1.36
C LEU A 20 4.03 15.59 2.83
N TRP A 21 4.25 14.54 3.62
CA TRP A 21 4.73 14.66 4.99
C TRP A 21 6.13 15.28 5.04
N GLU A 22 7.08 14.78 4.25
CA GLU A 22 8.43 15.37 4.17
C GLU A 22 8.42 16.86 3.76
N ILE A 23 7.54 17.22 2.82
CA ILE A 23 7.36 18.63 2.42
C ILE A 23 6.83 19.46 3.59
N PHE A 24 5.93 18.89 4.40
CA PHE A 24 5.41 19.55 5.59
C PHE A 24 6.53 19.75 6.63
N GLU A 25 7.32 18.72 6.92
CA GLU A 25 8.44 18.82 7.87
C GLU A 25 9.44 19.90 7.45
N PHE A 26 9.89 19.85 6.20
CA PHE A 26 10.80 20.86 5.65
C PHE A 26 10.21 22.27 5.78
N ARG A 27 8.92 22.46 5.46
CA ARG A 27 8.26 23.77 5.59
C ARG A 27 8.21 24.24 7.04
N MET A 28 7.94 23.34 7.98
CA MET A 28 7.87 23.67 9.40
C MET A 28 9.24 24.08 9.95
N ASP A 29 10.29 23.40 9.53
CA ASP A 29 11.67 23.73 9.89
C ASP A 29 12.07 25.10 9.34
N GLN A 30 11.70 25.41 8.09
CA GLN A 30 11.98 26.73 7.48
C GLN A 30 11.13 27.87 8.05
N ALA A 31 9.84 27.64 8.30
CA ALA A 31 8.90 28.72 8.66
C ALA A 31 8.86 29.00 10.16
N PHE A 32 9.07 27.98 11.00
CA PHE A 32 8.91 28.09 12.45
C PHE A 32 10.19 27.75 13.22
N GLY A 33 11.29 27.38 12.55
CA GLY A 33 12.54 27.03 13.20
C GLY A 33 12.42 25.77 14.06
N LEU A 34 11.50 24.87 13.71
CA LEU A 34 11.40 23.56 14.35
C LEU A 34 12.57 22.66 13.92
N THR A 35 12.59 21.44 14.44
CA THR A 35 13.57 20.41 14.06
C THR A 35 12.82 19.09 13.87
N MET A 36 11.95 19.08 12.87
CA MET A 36 11.21 17.91 12.45
C MET A 36 12.15 16.93 11.75
N GLN A 37 12.95 17.42 10.79
CA GLN A 37 14.02 16.68 10.12
C GLN A 37 15.27 16.61 11.02
N LYS A 38 15.47 15.50 11.72
CA LYS A 38 16.47 15.38 12.78
C LYS A 38 17.87 15.03 12.24
N PRO A 39 18.93 15.56 12.86
CA PRO A 39 20.28 15.05 12.63
C PRO A 39 20.35 13.55 12.94
N MET A 40 20.77 12.74 11.97
CA MET A 40 20.79 11.29 12.11
C MET A 40 22.00 10.70 11.39
N LEU A 41 22.57 9.61 11.94
CA LEU A 41 23.71 8.88 11.36
C LEU A 41 24.93 9.75 11.01
N GLY A 42 25.15 10.84 11.77
CA GLY A 42 26.26 11.76 11.56
C GLY A 42 26.03 12.81 10.46
N ASP A 43 24.82 12.88 9.90
CA ASP A 43 24.40 13.93 8.98
C ASP A 43 23.59 15.01 9.73
N PRO A 44 24.13 16.24 9.86
CA PRO A 44 23.43 17.33 10.55
C PRO A 44 22.38 18.03 9.68
N SER A 45 22.27 17.71 8.38
CA SER A 45 21.38 18.43 7.46
C SER A 45 19.91 18.01 7.53
N GLY A 46 19.61 16.88 8.19
CA GLY A 46 18.27 16.26 8.18
C GLY A 46 17.95 15.47 6.90
N LEU A 47 18.81 15.52 5.87
CA LEU A 47 18.64 14.75 4.63
C LEU A 47 18.53 13.26 4.92
N THR A 48 19.38 12.75 5.80
CA THR A 48 19.39 11.32 6.14
C THR A 48 18.11 10.88 6.84
N ASP A 49 17.48 11.73 7.66
CA ASP A 49 16.16 11.47 8.28
C ASP A 49 15.08 11.27 7.21
N THR A 50 14.90 12.29 6.36
CA THR A 50 13.95 12.27 5.25
C THR A 50 14.14 11.08 4.31
N MET A 51 15.39 10.76 3.95
CA MET A 51 15.65 9.62 3.09
C MET A 51 15.24 8.31 3.74
N TRP A 52 15.48 8.15 5.05
CA TRP A 52 15.08 6.95 5.77
C TRP A 52 13.57 6.87 5.98
N ASP A 53 12.89 7.98 6.23
CA ASP A 53 11.43 8.01 6.33
C ASP A 53 10.76 7.58 5.01
N LEU A 54 11.26 8.07 3.88
CA LEU A 54 10.79 7.64 2.55
C LEU A 54 11.09 6.15 2.28
N ILE A 55 12.28 5.66 2.64
CA ILE A 55 12.66 4.25 2.45
C ILE A 55 11.78 3.33 3.30
N VAL A 56 11.61 3.64 4.59
CA VAL A 56 10.80 2.84 5.50
C VAL A 56 9.33 2.86 5.09
N ASN A 57 8.81 4.03 4.68
CA ASN A 57 7.46 4.14 4.11
C ASN A 57 7.31 3.30 2.83
N ALA A 58 8.29 3.30 1.92
CA ALA A 58 8.27 2.48 0.71
C ALA A 58 8.23 0.98 1.02
N ILE A 59 9.09 0.51 1.94
CA ILE A 59 9.14 -0.90 2.33
C ILE A 59 7.82 -1.32 3.00
N GLY A 60 7.31 -0.51 3.93
CA GLY A 60 6.04 -0.76 4.61
C GLY A 60 4.86 -0.79 3.63
N ALA A 61 4.76 0.22 2.76
CA ALA A 61 3.72 0.30 1.74
C ALA A 61 3.76 -0.88 0.77
N LEU A 62 4.96 -1.31 0.36
CA LEU A 62 5.14 -2.47 -0.50
C LEU A 62 4.66 -3.75 0.18
N ALA A 63 5.08 -3.98 1.43
CA ALA A 63 4.68 -5.16 2.19
C ALA A 63 3.15 -5.24 2.34
N ILE A 64 2.50 -4.14 2.71
CA ILE A 64 1.04 -4.06 2.85
C ILE A 64 0.33 -4.23 1.50
N SER A 65 0.83 -3.59 0.44
CA SER A 65 0.23 -3.70 -0.90
C SER A 65 0.31 -5.13 -1.45
N VAL A 66 1.44 -5.83 -1.24
CA VAL A 66 1.60 -7.24 -1.61
C VAL A 66 0.70 -8.14 -0.76
N ALA A 67 0.63 -7.93 0.55
CA ALA A 67 -0.25 -8.68 1.44
C ALA A 67 -1.73 -8.52 1.04
N GLY A 68 -2.17 -7.28 0.81
CA GLY A 68 -3.52 -6.95 0.35
C GLY A 68 -3.84 -7.56 -1.02
N TRP A 69 -2.90 -7.50 -1.97
CA TRP A 69 -3.04 -8.17 -3.27
C TRP A 69 -3.23 -9.68 -3.13
N ARG A 70 -2.41 -10.35 -2.31
CA ARG A 70 -2.51 -11.80 -2.07
C ARG A 70 -3.83 -12.18 -1.41
N TYR A 71 -4.29 -11.39 -0.44
CA TYR A 71 -5.56 -11.59 0.23
C TYR A 71 -6.74 -11.48 -0.74
N LEU A 72 -6.82 -10.38 -1.50
CA LEU A 72 -7.90 -10.14 -2.46
C LEU A 72 -7.90 -11.14 -3.61
N SER A 73 -6.72 -11.57 -4.06
CA SER A 73 -6.59 -12.57 -5.14
C SER A 73 -7.07 -13.95 -4.70
N ARG A 74 -6.80 -14.34 -3.44
CA ARG A 74 -7.33 -15.59 -2.85
C ARG A 74 -8.84 -15.51 -2.59
N ALA A 75 -9.31 -14.39 -2.04
CA ALA A 75 -10.73 -14.19 -1.77
C ALA A 75 -11.57 -14.27 -3.06
N ARG A 76 -11.14 -13.60 -4.14
CA ARG A 76 -11.84 -13.65 -5.43
C ARG A 76 -11.92 -15.06 -6.02
N SER A 77 -10.86 -15.86 -5.88
CA SER A 77 -10.85 -17.26 -6.33
C SER A 77 -11.88 -18.11 -5.56
N SER A 78 -11.90 -18.00 -4.23
CA SER A 78 -12.83 -18.76 -3.38
C SER A 78 -14.30 -18.34 -3.56
N TYR A 79 -14.58 -17.05 -3.74
CA TYR A 79 -15.95 -16.57 -3.98
C TYR A 79 -16.52 -17.04 -5.32
N LEU A 80 -15.73 -17.00 -6.40
CA LEU A 80 -16.18 -17.46 -7.71
C LEU A 80 -16.35 -18.98 -7.75
N ASP A 81 -15.45 -19.75 -7.15
CA ASP A 81 -15.55 -21.21 -7.11
C ASP A 81 -16.78 -21.67 -6.30
N ASN A 82 -17.00 -21.06 -5.13
CA ASN A 82 -18.18 -21.38 -4.32
C ASN A 82 -19.50 -20.91 -4.95
N TRP A 83 -19.50 -19.82 -5.71
CA TRP A 83 -20.68 -19.38 -6.44
C TRP A 83 -20.97 -20.28 -7.64
N ALA A 84 -19.94 -20.62 -8.44
CA ALA A 84 -20.08 -21.52 -9.58
C ALA A 84 -20.56 -22.91 -9.15
N ARG A 85 -19.97 -23.49 -8.09
CA ARG A 85 -20.44 -24.75 -7.49
C ARG A 85 -21.89 -24.66 -7.02
N ARG A 86 -22.28 -23.58 -6.33
CA ARG A 86 -23.67 -23.36 -5.90
C ARG A 86 -24.63 -23.14 -7.06
N PHE A 87 -24.19 -22.51 -8.14
CA PHE A 87 -24.99 -22.26 -9.32
C PHE A 87 -25.24 -23.55 -10.12
N ILE A 88 -24.21 -24.37 -10.30
CA ILE A 88 -24.30 -25.69 -10.95
C ILE A 88 -25.21 -26.61 -10.12
N ALA A 89 -25.01 -26.68 -8.79
CA ALA A 89 -25.84 -27.49 -7.90
C ALA A 89 -27.33 -27.07 -7.88
N ARG A 90 -27.66 -25.81 -8.16
CA ARG A 90 -29.03 -25.31 -8.24
C ARG A 90 -29.69 -25.49 -9.61
N ASN A 91 -28.91 -25.78 -10.65
CA ASN A 91 -29.40 -25.94 -12.02
C ASN A 91 -28.94 -27.27 -12.64
N PRO A 92 -29.26 -28.41 -12.01
CA PRO A 92 -28.77 -29.71 -12.47
C PRO A 92 -29.28 -30.07 -13.87
N GLN A 93 -30.46 -29.57 -14.27
CA GLN A 93 -31.04 -29.81 -15.59
C GLN A 93 -30.20 -29.33 -16.79
N PHE A 94 -29.26 -28.40 -16.59
CA PHE A 94 -28.42 -27.85 -17.66
C PHE A 94 -26.99 -28.42 -17.64
N PHE A 95 -26.60 -29.13 -16.59
CA PHE A 95 -25.19 -29.50 -16.32
C PHE A 95 -24.99 -30.92 -15.78
N GLY A 96 -26.06 -31.73 -15.68
CA GLY A 96 -25.97 -33.12 -15.24
C GLY A 96 -26.00 -34.10 -16.41
N ASP A 97 -24.94 -34.90 -16.54
CA ASP A 97 -25.01 -36.33 -16.85
C ASP A 97 -24.47 -37.08 -15.62
#